data_AF-A0A962X3G1-F1
#
_entry.id   AF-A0A962X3G1-F1
#
_cell.length_a   1.000
_cell.length_b   1.000
_cell.length_c   1.000
_cell.angle_alpha   90.00
_cell.angle_beta   90.00
_cell.angle_gamma   90.00
#
_symmetry.space_group_name_H-M   'P 1'
#
loop_
_entity.id
_entity.type
_entity.pdbx_description
1 polymer ?
#
loop_
_entity_poly.entity_id
_entity_poly.type
_entity_poly.pdbx_seq_one_letter_code
_entity_poly.pdbx_strand_id
1 'polypeptide(L)'
;MITEEDFSRLLRTAIEQNKITLPTLPEVALKIRDAVEQDSATAQQIADMVATDAALSARLLQVANSPLYRGRVPVEHIQMAVTRLGQKLVRSLVISLAMKQIFQATSDALDKRLRALWEDSVQVAAISRALAQTVGLNREQAMLAGLIHNIGSLPILTKAEEFPELMHAPERLDALVQHLSPAIGKLILETWGFSEALIKVAEHYDNRQYDGGATPDYVDVVQVARIQLMEDMEPEWMLAPAFGKLGLEPEVEVIEIEGVAEDVDEVRQLFL
;
A
#
# COMPACT_ATOMS: atom_id res chain seq x y z
N MET A 1 13.30 18.52 24.70
CA MET A 1 13.20 18.01 23.32
C MET A 1 13.11 16.50 23.43
N ILE A 2 12.02 15.89 22.96
CA ILE A 2 11.87 14.43 23.02
C ILE A 2 12.95 13.73 22.18
N THR A 3 13.54 12.68 22.74
CA THR A 3 14.50 11.81 22.03
C THR A 3 13.76 10.75 21.21
N GLU A 4 14.44 10.15 20.23
CA GLU A 4 13.87 9.05 19.44
C GLU A 4 13.52 7.84 20.31
N GLU A 5 14.40 7.46 21.25
CA GLU A 5 14.15 6.35 22.18
C GLU A 5 12.92 6.63 23.06
N ASP A 6 12.77 7.86 23.55
CA ASP A 6 11.61 8.25 24.33
C ASP A 6 10.33 8.24 23.49
N PHE A 7 10.38 8.75 22.26
CA PHE A 7 9.24 8.73 21.36
C PHE A 7 8.82 7.31 21.00
N SER A 8 9.76 6.44 20.64
CA SER A 8 9.53 5.03 20.34
C SER A 8 8.91 4.30 21.53
N ARG A 9 9.43 4.51 22.74
CA ARG A 9 8.89 3.94 23.97
C ARG A 9 7.46 4.43 24.24
N LEU A 10 7.19 5.73 24.11
CA LEU A 10 5.86 6.30 24.31
C LEU A 10 4.86 5.79 23.27
N LEU A 11 5.28 5.66 22.00
CA LEU A 11 4.49 5.11 20.92
C LEU A 11 4.12 3.64 21.19
N ARG A 12 5.11 2.80 21.55
CA ARG A 12 4.89 1.40 21.94
C ARG A 12 3.94 1.27 23.11
N THR A 13 4.20 2.00 24.21
CA THR A 13 3.31 2.01 25.38
C THR A 13 1.90 2.45 25.01
N ALA A 14 1.76 3.44 24.12
CA ALA A 14 0.45 3.91 23.71
C ALA A 14 -0.28 2.91 22.80
N ILE A 15 0.44 2.15 21.95
CA ILE A 15 -0.14 1.02 21.19
C ILE A 15 -0.59 -0.09 22.15
N GLU A 16 0.26 -0.51 23.09
CA GLU A 16 -0.04 -1.57 24.07
C GLU A 16 -1.21 -1.20 25.00
N GLN A 17 -1.31 0.06 25.40
CA GLN A 17 -2.39 0.58 26.24
C GLN A 17 -3.64 0.97 25.43
N ASN A 18 -3.65 0.73 24.13
CA ASN A 18 -4.74 1.10 23.21
C ASN A 18 -5.09 2.60 23.28
N LYS A 19 -4.10 3.45 23.62
CA LYS A 19 -4.18 4.92 23.68
C LYS A 19 -3.90 5.55 22.32
N ILE A 20 -3.14 4.88 21.46
CA ILE A 20 -3.13 5.13 20.03
C ILE A 20 -3.88 3.98 19.42
N THR A 21 -5.01 4.29 18.78
CA THR A 21 -5.73 3.29 17.99
C THR A 21 -4.91 3.07 16.74
N LEU A 22 -4.30 1.88 16.61
CA LEU A 22 -3.78 1.44 15.31
C LEU A 22 -4.91 1.58 14.29
N PRO A 23 -4.59 1.96 13.04
CA PRO A 23 -5.62 2.04 12.02
C PRO A 23 -6.38 0.71 11.97
N THR A 24 -7.70 0.80 11.85
CA THR A 24 -8.55 -0.38 11.67
C THR A 24 -8.84 -0.53 10.19
N LEU A 25 -8.68 -1.75 9.68
CA LEU A 25 -9.13 -2.06 8.34
C LEU A 25 -10.66 -1.92 8.29
N PRO A 26 -11.24 -1.22 7.30
CA PRO A 26 -12.69 -1.10 7.17
C PRO A 26 -13.38 -2.48 7.19
N GLU A 27 -14.52 -2.58 7.89
CA GLU A 27 -15.19 -3.85 8.17
C GLU A 27 -15.50 -4.66 6.90
N VAL A 28 -15.88 -3.98 5.83
CA VAL A 28 -16.12 -4.56 4.51
C VAL A 28 -14.86 -5.21 3.91
N ALA A 29 -13.69 -4.58 4.07
CA ALA A 29 -12.42 -5.14 3.60
C ALA A 29 -11.96 -6.34 4.44
N LEU A 30 -12.18 -6.30 5.76
CA LEU A 30 -11.95 -7.44 6.67
C LEU A 30 -12.80 -8.65 6.25
N LYS A 31 -14.12 -8.45 6.09
CA LYS A 31 -15.05 -9.52 5.70
C LYS A 31 -14.70 -10.15 4.36
N ILE A 32 -14.36 -9.33 3.36
CA ILE A 32 -14.00 -9.82 2.02
C ILE A 32 -12.67 -10.57 2.04
N ARG A 33 -11.68 -10.10 2.82
CA ARG A 33 -10.42 -10.84 3.02
C ARG A 33 -10.71 -12.23 3.57
N ASP A 34 -11.41 -12.32 4.69
CA ASP A 34 -11.69 -13.59 5.37
C ASP A 34 -12.48 -14.56 4.48
N ALA A 35 -13.49 -14.04 3.79
CA ALA A 35 -14.34 -14.78 2.86
C ALA A 35 -13.55 -15.40 1.70
N VAL A 36 -12.56 -14.69 1.18
CA VAL A 36 -11.76 -15.13 0.02
C VAL A 36 -10.58 -16.01 0.46
N GLU A 37 -9.97 -15.76 1.62
CA GLU A 37 -8.89 -16.60 2.14
C GLU A 37 -9.36 -18.00 2.55
N GLN A 38 -10.61 -18.13 2.99
CA GLN A 38 -11.20 -19.43 3.31
C GLN A 38 -11.64 -20.22 2.06
N ASP A 39 -11.46 -19.67 0.84
CA ASP A 39 -11.96 -20.23 -0.43
C ASP A 39 -13.45 -20.66 -0.36
N SER A 40 -14.21 -20.07 0.56
CA SER A 40 -15.55 -20.52 0.94
C SER A 40 -16.67 -19.65 0.38
N ALA A 41 -16.31 -18.49 -0.20
CA ALA A 41 -17.28 -17.52 -0.68
C ALA A 41 -17.62 -17.70 -2.17
N THR A 42 -18.90 -17.52 -2.47
CA THR A 42 -19.40 -17.39 -3.84
C THR A 42 -19.25 -15.95 -4.34
N ALA A 43 -19.27 -15.77 -5.66
CA ALA A 43 -19.29 -14.43 -6.25
C ALA A 43 -20.47 -13.58 -5.75
N GLN A 44 -21.61 -14.20 -5.46
CA GLN A 44 -22.77 -13.51 -4.89
C GLN A 44 -22.49 -13.00 -3.48
N GLN A 45 -21.92 -13.83 -2.62
CA GLN A 45 -21.62 -13.43 -1.24
C GLN A 45 -20.61 -12.27 -1.19
N ILE A 46 -19.59 -12.28 -2.06
CA ILE A 46 -18.65 -11.15 -2.17
C ILE A 46 -19.38 -9.90 -2.67
N ALA A 47 -20.26 -10.04 -3.67
CA ALA A 47 -21.05 -8.92 -4.18
C ALA A 47 -21.95 -8.31 -3.10
N ASP A 48 -22.60 -9.15 -2.29
CA ASP A 48 -23.45 -8.72 -1.17
C ASP A 48 -22.63 -7.99 -0.10
N MET A 49 -21.41 -8.44 0.19
CA MET A 49 -20.51 -7.76 1.14
C MET A 49 -20.11 -6.38 0.62
N VAL A 50 -19.68 -6.28 -0.65
CA VAL A 50 -19.31 -4.99 -1.25
C VAL A 50 -20.52 -4.04 -1.30
N ALA A 51 -21.70 -4.56 -1.62
CA ALA A 51 -22.95 -3.80 -1.71
C ALA A 51 -23.37 -3.14 -0.38
N THR A 52 -22.80 -3.56 0.76
CA THR A 52 -23.03 -2.89 2.05
C THR A 52 -22.40 -1.50 2.14
N ASP A 53 -21.39 -1.21 1.32
CA ASP A 53 -20.75 0.10 1.22
C ASP A 53 -21.00 0.69 -0.17
N ALA A 54 -21.81 1.74 -0.22
CA ALA A 54 -22.20 2.40 -1.48
C ALA A 54 -21.02 3.08 -2.18
N ALA A 55 -20.05 3.63 -1.42
CA ALA A 55 -18.89 4.31 -1.99
C ALA A 55 -17.93 3.29 -2.62
N LEU A 56 -17.63 2.20 -1.92
CA LEU A 56 -16.81 1.11 -2.46
C LEU A 56 -17.50 0.42 -3.64
N SER A 57 -18.82 0.25 -3.58
CA SER A 57 -19.60 -0.30 -4.69
C SER A 57 -19.46 0.56 -5.94
N ALA A 58 -19.72 1.86 -5.83
CA ALA A 58 -19.57 2.78 -6.95
C ALA A 58 -18.14 2.79 -7.50
N ARG A 59 -17.14 2.77 -6.61
CA ARG A 59 -15.74 2.77 -7.01
C ARG A 59 -15.32 1.46 -7.68
N LEU A 60 -15.79 0.31 -7.19
CA LEU A 60 -15.54 -0.98 -7.85
C LEU A 60 -16.18 -1.04 -9.24
N LEU A 61 -17.38 -0.47 -9.43
CA LEU A 61 -18.00 -0.36 -10.76
C LEU A 61 -17.18 0.53 -11.71
N GLN A 62 -16.66 1.66 -11.21
CA GLN A 62 -15.76 2.53 -11.98
C GLN A 62 -14.51 1.77 -12.40
N VAL A 63 -13.87 1.05 -11.46
CA VAL A 63 -12.69 0.23 -11.74
C VAL A 63 -13.01 -0.87 -12.75
N ALA A 64 -14.12 -1.60 -12.61
CA ALA A 64 -14.52 -2.67 -13.53
C ALA A 64 -14.82 -2.19 -14.97
N ASN A 65 -15.03 -0.88 -15.14
CA ASN A 65 -15.25 -0.22 -16.42
C ASN A 65 -14.04 0.63 -16.87
N SER A 66 -12.97 0.68 -16.09
CA SER A 66 -11.73 1.42 -16.44
C SER A 66 -10.99 0.73 -17.59
N PRO A 67 -10.14 1.46 -18.34
CA PRO A 67 -9.36 0.88 -19.43
C PRO A 67 -8.61 -0.42 -19.06
N LEU A 68 -8.04 -0.50 -17.84
CA LEU A 68 -7.38 -1.68 -17.28
C LEU A 68 -8.24 -2.94 -17.26
N TYR A 69 -9.54 -2.80 -16.96
CA TYR A 69 -10.40 -3.94 -16.60
C TYR A 69 -11.68 -4.05 -17.45
N ARG A 70 -11.93 -3.08 -18.34
CA ARG A 70 -13.16 -3.04 -19.14
C ARG A 70 -13.21 -4.20 -20.12
N GLY A 71 -14.38 -4.82 -20.17
CA GLY A 71 -14.75 -5.75 -21.23
C GLY A 71 -15.47 -5.03 -22.37
N ARG A 72 -15.99 -5.81 -23.32
CA ARG A 72 -16.81 -5.29 -24.43
C ARG A 72 -18.14 -4.67 -23.98
N VAL A 73 -18.72 -5.20 -22.89
CA VAL A 73 -20.00 -4.77 -22.34
C VAL A 73 -19.74 -3.97 -21.05
N PRO A 74 -20.40 -2.83 -20.81
CA PRO A 74 -20.30 -2.11 -19.54
C PRO A 74 -20.80 -2.96 -18.36
N VAL A 75 -20.18 -2.82 -17.19
CA VAL A 75 -20.64 -3.43 -15.92
C VAL A 75 -21.61 -2.47 -15.24
N GLU A 76 -22.83 -2.94 -15.00
CA GLU A 76 -23.92 -2.12 -14.44
C GLU A 76 -24.23 -2.42 -12.96
N HIS A 77 -23.76 -3.55 -12.43
CA HIS A 77 -23.98 -3.93 -11.04
C HIS A 77 -22.84 -4.80 -10.46
N ILE A 78 -22.75 -4.85 -9.13
CA ILE A 78 -21.60 -5.43 -8.42
C ILE A 78 -21.41 -6.91 -8.72
N GLN A 79 -22.50 -7.69 -8.74
CA GLN A 79 -22.40 -9.11 -9.08
C GLN A 79 -21.74 -9.34 -10.45
N MET A 80 -22.07 -8.51 -11.45
CA MET A 80 -21.45 -8.57 -12.77
C MET A 80 -19.97 -8.17 -12.74
N ALA A 81 -19.58 -7.23 -11.87
CA ALA A 81 -18.17 -6.91 -11.62
C ALA A 81 -17.43 -8.13 -11.05
N VAL A 82 -17.99 -8.78 -10.03
CA VAL A 82 -17.38 -9.95 -9.38
C VAL A 82 -17.28 -11.13 -10.34
N THR A 83 -18.31 -11.39 -11.15
CA THR A 83 -18.28 -12.47 -12.14
C THR A 83 -17.23 -12.21 -13.23
N ARG A 84 -17.07 -10.96 -13.68
CA ARG A 84 -16.08 -10.60 -14.71
C ARG A 84 -14.66 -10.67 -14.20
N LEU A 85 -14.40 -9.97 -13.10
CA LEU A 85 -13.05 -9.77 -12.57
C LEU A 85 -12.57 -11.02 -11.82
N GLY A 86 -13.50 -11.80 -11.29
CA GLY A 86 -13.21 -12.91 -10.40
C GLY A 86 -12.97 -12.45 -8.96
N GLN A 87 -13.16 -13.38 -8.05
CA GLN A 87 -13.17 -13.10 -6.61
C GLN A 87 -11.83 -12.59 -6.07
N LYS A 88 -10.71 -13.18 -6.52
CA LYS A 88 -9.36 -12.82 -6.05
C LYS A 88 -8.97 -11.40 -6.46
N LEU A 89 -9.35 -11.00 -7.67
CA LEU A 89 -9.12 -9.64 -8.17
C LEU A 89 -10.00 -8.64 -7.41
N VAL A 90 -11.30 -8.92 -7.27
CA VAL A 90 -12.19 -8.06 -6.48
C VAL A 90 -11.71 -7.90 -5.05
N ARG A 91 -11.25 -8.96 -4.39
CA ARG A 91 -10.65 -8.87 -3.05
C ARG A 91 -9.54 -7.83 -3.00
N SER A 92 -8.56 -7.96 -3.90
CA SER A 92 -7.39 -7.09 -3.91
C SER A 92 -7.79 -5.64 -4.21
N LEU A 93 -8.71 -5.42 -5.15
CA LEU A 93 -9.21 -4.09 -5.50
C LEU A 93 -10.00 -3.46 -4.36
N VAL A 94 -10.94 -4.18 -3.74
CA VAL A 94 -11.76 -3.62 -2.66
C VAL A 94 -10.91 -3.28 -1.44
N ILE A 95 -9.95 -4.14 -1.07
CA ILE A 95 -9.00 -3.83 0.01
C ILE A 95 -8.21 -2.57 -0.35
N SER A 96 -7.68 -2.48 -1.57
CA SER A 96 -6.92 -1.32 -2.05
C SER A 96 -7.76 -0.03 -2.02
N LEU A 97 -9.01 -0.08 -2.47
CA LEU A 97 -9.92 1.06 -2.46
C LEU A 97 -10.30 1.48 -1.02
N ALA A 98 -10.47 0.50 -0.13
CA ALA A 98 -10.73 0.75 1.28
C ALA A 98 -9.54 1.40 2.01
N MET A 99 -8.30 1.19 1.54
CA MET A 99 -7.11 1.83 2.12
C MET A 99 -7.22 3.35 2.14
N LYS A 100 -7.82 3.98 1.12
CA LYS A 100 -7.97 5.45 1.06
C LYS A 100 -8.67 6.03 2.29
N GLN A 101 -9.59 5.27 2.92
CA GLN A 101 -10.31 5.70 4.12
C GLN A 101 -9.39 5.78 5.35
N ILE A 102 -8.28 5.03 5.36
CA ILE A 102 -7.36 4.94 6.49
C ILE A 102 -6.39 6.14 6.52
N PHE A 103 -6.09 6.73 5.35
CA PHE A 103 -5.21 7.90 5.23
C PHE A 103 -5.94 9.24 5.47
N GLN A 104 -7.16 9.22 6.01
CA GLN A 104 -7.91 10.43 6.31
C GLN A 104 -7.34 11.15 7.54
N ALA A 105 -7.07 12.45 7.40
CA ALA A 105 -6.49 13.25 8.45
C ALA A 105 -7.48 13.57 9.57
N THR A 106 -6.97 13.57 10.81
CA THR A 106 -7.70 13.99 12.01
C THR A 106 -7.49 15.48 12.35
N SER A 107 -6.52 16.14 11.70
CA SER A 107 -6.25 17.57 11.88
C SER A 107 -5.70 18.22 10.59
N ASP A 108 -5.89 19.54 10.47
CA ASP A 108 -5.32 20.34 9.37
C ASP A 108 -3.79 20.31 9.35
N ALA A 109 -3.15 20.09 10.51
CA ALA A 109 -1.69 20.07 10.64
C ALA A 109 -1.06 18.84 9.96
N LEU A 110 -1.78 17.72 9.94
CA LEU A 110 -1.34 16.49 9.26
C LEU A 110 -1.95 16.30 7.88
N ASP A 111 -3.03 17.00 7.53
CA ASP A 111 -3.73 16.81 6.25
C ASP A 111 -2.78 16.84 5.05
N LYS A 112 -1.90 17.83 4.98
CA LYS A 112 -0.90 17.92 3.90
C LYS A 112 0.06 16.72 3.87
N ARG A 113 0.53 16.26 5.04
CA ARG A 113 1.48 15.14 5.15
C ARG A 113 0.82 13.80 4.83
N LEU A 114 -0.40 13.57 5.29
CA LEU A 114 -1.15 12.35 5.01
C LEU A 114 -1.58 12.25 3.55
N ARG A 115 -1.93 13.38 2.92
CA ARG A 115 -2.17 13.44 1.47
C ARG A 115 -0.90 13.11 0.67
N ALA A 116 0.23 13.72 1.02
CA ALA A 116 1.51 13.39 0.38
C ALA A 116 1.85 11.90 0.54
N LEU A 117 1.73 11.36 1.76
CA LEU A 117 1.95 9.94 2.03
C LEU A 117 1.02 9.01 1.22
N TRP A 118 -0.26 9.39 1.07
CA TRP A 118 -1.20 8.67 0.21
C TRP A 118 -0.81 8.75 -1.27
N GLU A 119 -0.47 9.94 -1.77
CA GLU A 119 -0.04 10.15 -3.16
C GLU A 119 1.22 9.35 -3.49
N ASP A 120 2.20 9.33 -2.59
CA ASP A 120 3.42 8.52 -2.71
C ASP A 120 3.08 7.02 -2.75
N SER A 121 2.20 6.57 -1.84
CA SER A 121 1.79 5.16 -1.78
C SER A 121 1.06 4.73 -3.06
N VAL A 122 0.25 5.62 -3.65
CA VAL A 122 -0.41 5.38 -4.95
C VAL A 122 0.61 5.31 -6.10
N GLN A 123 1.63 6.17 -6.10
CA GLN A 123 2.69 6.11 -7.12
C GLN A 123 3.51 4.82 -7.02
N VAL A 124 3.92 4.43 -5.82
CA VAL A 124 4.63 3.16 -5.57
C VAL A 124 3.76 1.97 -5.99
N ALA A 125 2.47 1.98 -5.65
CA ALA A 125 1.52 0.94 -6.05
C ALA A 125 1.37 0.80 -7.57
N ALA A 126 1.31 1.93 -8.27
CA ALA A 126 1.17 1.97 -9.71
C ALA A 126 2.38 1.35 -10.41
N ILE A 127 3.60 1.76 -10.02
CA ILE A 127 4.84 1.21 -10.57
C ILE A 127 4.99 -0.27 -10.17
N SER A 128 4.68 -0.63 -8.92
CA SER A 128 4.74 -2.01 -8.44
C SER A 128 3.85 -2.95 -9.25
N ARG A 129 2.64 -2.50 -9.61
CA ARG A 129 1.70 -3.25 -10.46
C ARG A 129 2.25 -3.50 -11.86
N ALA A 130 2.92 -2.50 -12.44
CA ALA A 130 3.52 -2.60 -13.77
C ALA A 130 4.74 -3.54 -13.75
N LEU A 131 5.64 -3.35 -12.79
CA LEU A 131 6.83 -4.18 -12.62
C LEU A 131 6.49 -5.65 -12.35
N ALA A 132 5.47 -5.93 -11.55
CA ALA A 132 5.06 -7.30 -11.24
C ALA A 132 4.76 -8.16 -12.48
N GLN A 133 4.27 -7.55 -13.56
CA GLN A 133 4.03 -8.25 -14.82
C GLN A 133 5.32 -8.80 -15.45
N THR A 134 6.40 -8.04 -15.37
CA THR A 134 7.69 -8.37 -15.98
C THR A 134 8.37 -9.57 -15.30
N VAL A 135 8.08 -9.77 -14.01
CA VAL A 135 8.66 -10.83 -13.17
C VAL A 135 7.69 -11.96 -12.83
N GLY A 136 6.48 -11.96 -13.41
CA GLY A 136 5.49 -13.03 -13.22
C GLY A 136 4.82 -13.06 -11.84
N LEU A 137 4.85 -11.96 -11.09
CA LEU A 137 4.13 -11.81 -9.83
C LEU A 137 2.68 -11.35 -10.08
N ASN A 138 1.80 -11.55 -9.09
CA ASN A 138 0.42 -11.08 -9.21
C ASN A 138 0.37 -9.55 -9.13
N ARG A 139 -0.09 -8.92 -10.21
CA ARG A 139 -0.09 -7.47 -10.38
C ARG A 139 -0.89 -6.75 -9.30
N GLU A 140 -2.07 -7.22 -8.94
CA GLU A 140 -2.90 -6.57 -7.93
C GLU A 140 -2.45 -6.80 -6.50
N GLN A 141 -1.77 -7.91 -6.22
CA GLN A 141 -1.06 -8.09 -4.96
C GLN A 141 0.14 -7.13 -4.86
N ALA A 142 0.88 -6.92 -5.96
CA ALA A 142 1.97 -5.94 -5.98
C ALA A 142 1.46 -4.49 -5.85
N MET A 143 0.32 -4.17 -6.48
CA MET A 143 -0.36 -2.89 -6.28
C MET A 143 -0.72 -2.68 -4.80
N LEU A 144 -1.35 -3.68 -4.19
CA LEU A 144 -1.71 -3.63 -2.77
C LEU A 144 -0.46 -3.53 -1.88
N ALA A 145 0.60 -4.27 -2.19
CA ALA A 145 1.89 -4.18 -1.51
C ALA A 145 2.44 -2.75 -1.53
N GLY A 146 2.45 -2.11 -2.70
CA GLY A 146 2.86 -0.71 -2.84
C GLY A 146 1.93 0.27 -2.12
N LEU A 147 0.63 0.02 -2.01
CA LEU A 147 -0.28 0.89 -1.25
C LEU A 147 -0.04 0.84 0.26
N ILE A 148 0.30 -0.34 0.79
CA ILE A 148 0.40 -0.58 2.24
C ILE A 148 1.83 -0.54 2.76
N HIS A 149 2.84 -0.41 1.88
CA HIS A 149 4.25 -0.54 2.23
C HIS A 149 4.65 0.36 3.42
N ASN A 150 4.12 1.59 3.45
CA ASN A 150 4.43 2.58 4.48
C ASN A 150 3.27 2.85 5.46
N ILE A 151 2.39 1.87 5.68
CA ILE A 151 1.22 2.02 6.56
C ILE A 151 1.62 2.35 8.02
N GLY A 152 2.81 1.93 8.44
CA GLY A 152 3.35 2.21 9.78
C GLY A 152 3.59 3.70 10.06
N SER A 153 3.69 4.53 9.03
CA SER A 153 3.80 5.99 9.15
C SER A 153 2.58 6.63 9.83
N LEU A 154 1.39 6.07 9.63
CA LEU A 154 0.14 6.67 10.12
C LEU A 154 0.11 6.88 11.64
N PRO A 155 0.26 5.86 12.49
CA PRO A 155 0.25 6.05 13.94
C PRO A 155 1.42 6.89 14.45
N ILE A 156 2.56 6.91 13.73
CA ILE A 156 3.72 7.75 14.08
C ILE A 156 3.34 9.22 13.89
N LEU A 157 2.78 9.57 12.73
CA LEU A 157 2.34 10.93 12.42
C LEU A 157 1.24 11.38 13.39
N THR A 158 0.22 10.54 13.63
CA THR A 158 -0.84 10.85 14.61
C THR A 158 -0.26 11.11 16.00
N LYS A 159 0.72 10.33 16.44
CA LYS A 159 1.36 10.54 17.74
C LYS A 159 2.23 11.79 17.78
N ALA A 160 2.87 12.15 16.66
CA ALA A 160 3.70 13.34 16.58
C ALA A 160 2.91 14.64 16.80
N GLU A 161 1.60 14.67 16.54
CA GLU A 161 0.75 15.83 16.85
C GLU A 161 0.77 16.23 18.33
N GLU A 162 0.98 15.26 19.24
CA GLU A 162 1.07 15.53 20.67
C GLU A 162 2.38 16.25 21.08
N PHE A 163 3.35 16.34 20.16
CA PHE A 163 4.68 16.91 20.40
C PHE A 163 4.95 18.07 19.44
N PRO A 164 4.58 19.31 19.79
CA PRO A 164 4.78 20.47 18.93
C PRO A 164 6.22 20.60 18.41
N GLU A 165 7.23 20.24 19.20
CA GLU A 165 8.63 20.31 18.76
C GLU A 165 8.98 19.39 17.58
N LEU A 166 8.23 18.29 17.37
CA LEU A 166 8.39 17.41 16.20
C LEU A 166 7.68 18.01 14.99
N MET A 167 6.51 18.61 15.20
CA MET A 167 5.76 19.27 14.13
C MET A 167 6.49 20.50 13.55
N HIS A 168 7.33 21.17 14.35
CA HIS A 168 8.18 22.28 13.91
C HIS A 168 9.57 21.83 13.40
N ALA A 169 9.88 20.54 13.41
CA ALA A 169 11.16 19.98 12.98
C ALA A 169 10.94 18.85 11.94
N PRO A 170 10.56 19.20 10.69
CA PRO A 170 10.14 18.24 9.68
C PRO A 170 11.17 17.12 9.43
N GLU A 171 12.45 17.47 9.26
CA GLU A 171 13.54 16.51 9.04
C GLU A 171 13.66 15.47 10.18
N ARG A 172 13.45 15.90 11.43
CA ARG A 172 13.48 14.99 12.59
C ARG A 172 12.27 14.06 12.61
N LEU A 173 11.10 14.56 12.24
CA LEU A 173 9.89 13.74 12.12
C LEU A 173 10.03 12.72 10.99
N ASP A 174 10.57 13.13 9.84
CA ASP A 174 10.75 12.25 8.69
C ASP A 174 11.75 11.12 9.01
N ALA A 175 12.85 11.42 9.73
CA ALA A 175 13.77 10.41 10.23
C ALA A 175 13.11 9.41 11.21
N LEU A 176 12.27 9.89 12.13
CA LEU A 176 11.51 9.02 13.05
C LEU A 176 10.54 8.11 12.28
N VAL A 177 9.84 8.66 11.30
CA VAL A 177 8.91 7.93 10.45
C VAL A 177 9.66 6.84 9.69
N GLN A 178 10.78 7.17 9.05
CA GLN A 178 11.60 6.23 8.31
C GLN A 178 12.10 5.08 9.20
N HIS A 179 12.59 5.38 10.41
CA HIS A 179 13.14 4.37 11.31
C HIS A 179 12.06 3.46 11.94
N LEU A 180 10.92 4.02 12.33
CA LEU A 180 9.91 3.30 13.11
C LEU A 180 8.80 2.66 12.25
N SER A 181 8.54 3.20 11.05
CA SER A 181 7.45 2.72 10.20
C SER A 181 7.55 1.25 9.83
N PRO A 182 8.72 0.63 9.58
CA PRO A 182 8.74 -0.76 9.12
C PRO A 182 8.25 -1.75 10.19
N ALA A 183 8.73 -1.59 11.43
CA ALA A 183 8.33 -2.44 12.54
C ALA A 183 6.85 -2.25 12.92
N ILE A 184 6.34 -1.02 12.82
CA ILE A 184 4.93 -0.73 13.11
C ILE A 184 4.02 -1.21 11.98
N GLY A 185 4.44 -1.03 10.73
CA GLY A 185 3.73 -1.52 9.55
C GLY A 185 3.56 -3.03 9.59
N LYS A 186 4.64 -3.76 9.92
CA LYS A 186 4.58 -5.21 10.20
C LYS A 186 3.50 -5.55 11.22
N LEU A 187 3.53 -4.92 12.40
CA LEU A 187 2.57 -5.17 13.46
C LEU A 187 1.12 -4.91 13.04
N ILE A 188 0.88 -3.83 12.28
CA ILE A 188 -0.44 -3.51 11.74
C ILE A 188 -0.92 -4.62 10.81
N LEU A 189 -0.09 -5.03 9.84
CA LEU A 189 -0.46 -6.04 8.86
C LEU A 189 -0.63 -7.44 9.47
N GLU A 190 0.17 -7.80 10.48
CA GLU A 190 -0.02 -9.01 11.28
C GLU A 190 -1.37 -8.98 12.03
N THR A 191 -1.68 -7.86 12.68
CA THR A 191 -2.97 -7.66 13.38
C THR A 191 -4.15 -7.74 12.42
N TRP A 192 -3.97 -7.25 11.20
CA TRP A 192 -4.94 -7.37 10.11
C TRP A 192 -4.84 -8.72 9.38
N GLY A 193 -4.11 -9.72 9.86
CA GLY A 193 -4.08 -11.05 9.22
C GLY A 193 -3.73 -11.03 7.73
N PHE A 194 -2.88 -10.11 7.28
CA PHE A 194 -2.39 -10.12 5.90
C PHE A 194 -1.42 -11.28 5.68
N SER A 195 -1.17 -11.63 4.41
CA SER A 195 -0.23 -12.69 4.09
C SER A 195 1.20 -12.31 4.47
N GLU A 196 2.02 -13.33 4.79
CA GLU A 196 3.44 -13.16 5.10
C GLU A 196 4.19 -12.38 4.01
N ALA A 197 3.81 -12.56 2.75
CA ALA A 197 4.41 -11.85 1.63
C ALA A 197 4.16 -10.33 1.68
N LEU A 198 2.97 -9.90 2.13
CA LEU A 198 2.62 -8.48 2.28
C LEU A 198 3.17 -7.90 3.59
N ILE A 199 3.24 -8.70 4.67
CA ILE A 199 3.88 -8.31 5.93
C ILE A 199 5.37 -7.99 5.71
N LYS A 200 6.08 -8.85 4.96
CA LYS A 200 7.49 -8.62 4.61
C LYS A 200 7.73 -7.31 3.87
N VAL A 201 6.80 -6.89 3.01
CA VAL A 201 6.90 -5.61 2.31
C VAL A 201 6.92 -4.47 3.31
N ALA A 202 5.97 -4.41 4.25
CA ALA A 202 5.96 -3.36 5.25
C ALA A 202 7.21 -3.38 6.16
N GLU A 203 7.77 -4.55 6.44
CA GLU A 203 8.97 -4.69 7.27
C GLU A 203 10.27 -4.31 6.54
N HIS A 204 10.34 -4.48 5.21
CA HIS A 204 11.60 -4.45 4.48
C HIS A 204 11.65 -3.49 3.29
N TYR A 205 10.58 -2.75 2.97
CA TYR A 205 10.58 -1.83 1.83
C TYR A 205 11.70 -0.76 1.88
N ASP A 206 12.21 -0.42 3.06
CA ASP A 206 13.33 0.52 3.25
C ASP A 206 14.65 -0.17 3.64
N ASN A 207 14.69 -1.52 3.65
CA ASN A 207 15.92 -2.27 3.92
C ASN A 207 16.72 -2.50 2.64
N ARG A 208 17.69 -1.61 2.37
CA ARG A 208 18.60 -1.70 1.21
C ARG A 208 19.39 -3.01 1.08
N GLN A 209 19.55 -3.77 2.16
CA GLN A 209 20.27 -5.05 2.18
C GLN A 209 19.32 -6.25 2.12
N TYR A 210 18.03 -6.02 1.89
CA TYR A 210 17.06 -7.10 1.79
C TYR A 210 17.43 -8.07 0.68
N ASP A 211 17.47 -9.35 1.02
CA ASP A 211 17.59 -10.43 0.05
C ASP A 211 16.66 -11.60 0.43
N GLY A 212 15.46 -11.61 -0.16
CA GLY A 212 14.48 -12.68 -0.02
C GLY A 212 14.83 -14.00 -0.73
N GLY A 213 15.98 -14.09 -1.40
CA GLY A 213 16.42 -15.24 -2.19
C GLY A 213 16.54 -14.95 -3.69
N ALA A 214 16.77 -16.00 -4.48
CA ALA A 214 17.15 -15.87 -5.89
C ALA A 214 16.02 -15.40 -6.84
N THR A 215 14.76 -15.55 -6.45
CA THR A 215 13.61 -15.15 -7.26
C THR A 215 13.03 -13.84 -6.73
N PRO A 216 12.57 -12.93 -7.61
CA PRO A 216 11.95 -11.68 -7.18
C PRO A 216 10.67 -11.92 -6.37
N ASP A 217 10.49 -11.13 -5.31
CA ASP A 217 9.26 -11.07 -4.53
C ASP A 217 8.66 -9.66 -4.48
N TYR A 218 7.58 -9.48 -3.72
CA TYR A 218 6.91 -8.18 -3.63
C TYR A 218 7.76 -7.11 -2.92
N VAL A 219 8.71 -7.48 -2.06
CA VAL A 219 9.62 -6.52 -1.43
C VAL A 219 10.54 -5.95 -2.50
N ASP A 220 11.13 -6.80 -3.35
CA ASP A 220 12.00 -6.36 -4.44
C ASP A 220 11.26 -5.41 -5.40
N VAL A 221 10.02 -5.74 -5.76
CA VAL A 221 9.18 -4.90 -6.63
C VAL A 221 8.87 -3.54 -6.01
N VAL A 222 8.45 -3.52 -4.74
CA VAL A 222 8.11 -2.28 -4.04
C VAL A 222 9.36 -1.42 -3.80
N GLN A 223 10.50 -2.04 -3.52
CA GLN A 223 11.78 -1.33 -3.38
C GLN A 223 12.15 -0.61 -4.66
N VAL A 224 12.18 -1.31 -5.81
CA VAL A 224 12.50 -0.69 -7.10
C VAL A 224 11.51 0.42 -7.42
N ALA A 225 10.20 0.18 -7.22
CA ALA A 225 9.17 1.19 -7.43
C ALA A 225 9.40 2.46 -6.59
N ARG A 226 9.78 2.30 -5.32
CA ARG A 226 10.06 3.43 -4.43
C ARG A 226 11.35 4.16 -4.80
N ILE A 227 12.43 3.43 -5.08
CA ILE A 227 13.73 4.03 -5.42
C ILE A 227 13.59 4.91 -6.67
N GLN A 228 12.82 4.45 -7.66
CA GLN A 228 12.56 5.18 -8.91
C GLN A 228 11.76 6.48 -8.73
N LEU A 229 11.10 6.65 -7.59
CA LEU A 229 10.37 7.88 -7.24
C LEU A 229 11.20 8.83 -6.38
N MET A 230 12.42 8.45 -5.99
CA MET A 230 13.30 9.33 -5.22
C MET A 230 13.89 10.40 -6.14
N GLU A 231 13.80 11.67 -5.74
CA GLU A 231 14.43 12.78 -6.49
C GLU A 231 15.97 12.68 -6.48
N ASP A 232 16.54 12.28 -5.35
CA ASP A 232 17.98 12.10 -5.17
C ASP A 232 18.26 10.66 -4.72
N MET A 233 18.47 9.76 -5.68
CA MET A 233 18.85 8.37 -5.39
C MET A 233 20.25 8.32 -4.76
N GLU A 234 20.33 7.88 -3.50
CA GLU A 234 21.62 7.65 -2.84
C GLU A 234 22.37 6.48 -3.52
N PRO A 235 23.72 6.56 -3.64
CA PRO A 235 24.49 5.52 -4.33
C PRO A 235 24.31 4.11 -3.78
N GLU A 236 24.02 3.98 -2.49
CA GLU A 236 23.76 2.72 -1.82
C GLU A 236 22.51 2.00 -2.38
N TRP A 237 21.50 2.74 -2.85
CA TRP A 237 20.29 2.18 -3.44
C TRP A 237 20.53 1.61 -4.83
N MET A 238 21.54 2.10 -5.57
CA MET A 238 21.95 1.52 -6.85
C MET A 238 22.48 0.08 -6.69
N LEU A 239 22.92 -0.29 -5.49
CA LEU A 239 23.44 -1.63 -5.18
C LEU A 239 22.37 -2.56 -4.59
N ALA A 240 21.10 -2.12 -4.52
CA ALA A 240 20.03 -2.94 -3.98
C ALA A 240 19.87 -4.23 -4.81
N PRO A 241 19.83 -5.43 -4.17
CA PRO A 241 19.66 -6.70 -4.89
C PRO A 241 18.40 -6.76 -5.77
N ALA A 242 17.38 -5.98 -5.42
CA ALA A 242 16.10 -5.91 -6.10
C ALA A 242 16.24 -5.58 -7.61
N PHE A 243 17.10 -4.63 -8.00
CA PHE A 243 17.32 -4.30 -9.42
C PHE A 243 17.78 -5.51 -10.22
N GLY A 244 18.79 -6.23 -9.72
CA GLY A 244 19.32 -7.43 -10.36
C GLY A 244 18.27 -8.56 -10.47
N LYS A 245 17.42 -8.74 -9.46
CA LYS A 245 16.34 -9.75 -9.47
C LYS A 245 15.22 -9.41 -10.45
N LEU A 246 14.94 -8.12 -10.63
CA LEU A 246 13.98 -7.63 -11.62
C LEU A 246 14.56 -7.58 -13.04
N GLY A 247 15.87 -7.82 -13.19
CA GLY A 247 16.56 -7.72 -14.48
C GLY A 247 16.65 -6.28 -14.99
N LEU A 248 16.68 -5.31 -14.08
CA LEU A 248 16.73 -3.88 -14.37
C LEU A 248 18.11 -3.32 -14.00
N GLU A 249 18.59 -2.39 -14.81
CA GLU A 249 19.73 -1.54 -14.43
C GLU A 249 19.19 -0.36 -13.59
N PRO A 250 19.86 0.05 -12.50
CA PRO A 250 19.39 1.14 -11.64
C PRO A 250 19.14 2.46 -12.36
N GLU A 251 19.86 2.72 -13.45
CA GLU A 251 19.76 3.92 -14.27
C GLU A 251 18.57 3.92 -15.23
N VAL A 252 17.92 2.77 -15.45
CA VAL A 252 16.75 2.69 -16.31
C VAL A 252 15.56 3.28 -15.58
N GLU A 253 14.98 4.34 -16.15
CA GLU A 253 13.72 4.88 -15.67
C GLU A 253 12.59 3.90 -15.98
N VAL A 254 11.98 3.35 -14.94
CA VAL A 254 10.90 2.34 -15.10
C VAL A 254 9.71 2.88 -15.89
N ILE A 255 9.48 4.20 -15.85
CA ILE A 255 8.42 4.87 -16.61
C ILE A 255 8.65 4.83 -18.13
N GLU A 256 9.90 4.68 -18.58
CA GLU A 256 10.26 4.60 -20.00
C GLU A 256 10.04 3.19 -20.59
N ILE A 257 9.82 2.18 -19.74
CA ILE A 257 9.51 0.83 -20.19
C ILE A 257 8.14 0.85 -20.90
N GLU A 258 8.07 0.24 -22.08
CA GLU A 258 6.88 0.24 -22.93
C GLU A 258 5.64 -0.24 -22.15
N GLY A 259 4.59 0.59 -22.14
CA GLY A 259 3.31 0.32 -21.47
C GLY A 259 3.28 0.67 -19.97
N VAL A 260 4.42 0.91 -19.31
CA VAL A 260 4.46 1.20 -17.87
C VAL A 260 3.85 2.57 -17.54
N ALA A 261 4.17 3.60 -18.32
CA ALA A 261 3.59 4.93 -18.11
C ALA A 261 2.05 4.92 -18.17
N GLU A 262 1.49 4.24 -19.18
CA GLU A 262 0.04 4.10 -19.35
C GLU A 262 -0.58 3.33 -18.17
N ASP A 263 0.02 2.20 -17.78
CA ASP A 263 -0.42 1.42 -16.61
C ASP A 263 -0.38 2.25 -15.32
N VAL A 264 0.66 3.08 -15.15
CA VAL A 264 0.82 3.93 -13.97
C VAL A 264 -0.29 4.98 -13.92
N ASP A 265 -0.52 5.68 -15.02
CA ASP A 265 -1.57 6.71 -15.10
C ASP A 265 -2.95 6.10 -14.85
N GLU A 266 -3.24 4.93 -15.43
CA GLU A 266 -4.52 4.26 -15.23
C GLU A 266 -4.73 3.84 -13.76
N VAL A 267 -3.71 3.35 -13.07
CA VAL A 267 -3.79 3.03 -11.63
C VAL A 267 -4.00 4.28 -10.79
N ARG A 268 -3.30 5.37 -11.09
CA ARG A 268 -3.48 6.65 -10.37
C ARG A 268 -4.93 7.12 -10.45
N GLN A 269 -5.55 7.05 -11.64
CA GLN A 269 -6.96 7.40 -11.82
C GLN A 269 -7.93 6.53 -10.99
N LEU A 270 -7.54 5.30 -10.63
CA LEU A 270 -8.36 4.47 -9.72
C LEU A 270 -8.41 5.01 -8.29
N PHE A 271 -7.46 5.85 -7.89
CA PHE A 271 -7.32 6.36 -6.51
C PHE A 271 -7.55 7.87 -6.36
N LEU A 272 -7.68 8.63 -7.46
CA LEU A 272 -8.13 10.03 -7.48
C LEU A 272 -9.62 10.16 -7.14
#